data_AF-A0A0A9ZHF7-F1
#
_entry.id   AF-A0A0A9ZHF7-F1
#
_cell.length_a   1.000
_cell.length_b   1.000
_cell.length_c   1.000
_cell.angle_alpha   90.00
_cell.angle_beta   90.00
_cell.angle_gamma   90.00
#
_symmetry.space_group_name_H-M   'P 1'
#
loop_
_entity.id
_entity.type
_entity.pdbx_description
1 polymer ?
#
loop_
_entity_poly.entity_id
_entity_poly.type
_entity_poly.pdbx_seq_one_letter_code
_entity_poly.pdbx_strand_id
1 'polypeptide(L)'
;FDSMKSIQTLHLGRNPFICDCNLRWLAEYLHRNPIETSGARCETPKRMQRRRIEALRDEKFKCTEEHRTRHAGDCLIDSGCPSGCSCDDTLVDCSGRGLTEVPKDIPMYTTDLLLNDNEIGKLKSDGLFGRLPNLVKLDLRRNHISGIESNTFEGCQKLNELLLAENRISEIHNKMFSGLNNLKTLSLFDNKISCVMPGSFDSLTVLHTLNLLSNPFVCNCHLGWFSEWVRRKELLAGSPRCAYPPRLKDVPIHEIPQHEFKCTNDNEQGCLGDNYCPPKCSCAGTVVRCSRAKLTEIPRGIPS
;
A
#
# COMPACT_ATOMS: atom_id res chain seq x y z
N PHE A 1 15.55 -3.86 14.14
CA PHE A 1 17.03 -3.91 14.23
C PHE A 1 17.68 -4.52 12.98
N ASP A 2 16.96 -5.30 12.15
CA ASP A 2 17.51 -5.97 10.96
C ASP A 2 18.04 -5.05 9.84
N SER A 3 17.66 -3.77 9.84
CA SER A 3 18.19 -2.76 8.92
C SER A 3 19.53 -2.15 9.35
N MET A 4 19.95 -2.33 10.61
CA MET A 4 21.14 -1.70 11.18
C MET A 4 22.35 -2.65 11.14
N LYS A 5 22.85 -2.94 9.94
CA LYS A 5 23.93 -3.93 9.70
C LYS A 5 25.33 -3.53 10.18
N SER A 6 25.51 -2.30 10.68
CA SER A 6 26.84 -1.73 11.05
C SER A 6 26.93 -1.27 12.50
N ILE A 7 25.99 -1.64 13.37
CA ILE A 7 26.03 -1.25 14.78
C ILE A 7 27.19 -1.96 15.48
N GLN A 8 28.05 -1.17 16.12
CA GLN A 8 29.19 -1.67 16.93
C GLN A 8 28.95 -1.46 18.43
N THR A 9 28.24 -0.39 18.79
CA THR A 9 27.96 -0.01 20.17
C THR A 9 26.51 0.44 20.30
N LEU A 10 25.85 0.01 21.37
CA LEU A 10 24.49 0.39 21.73
C LEU A 10 24.47 0.82 23.20
N HIS A 11 24.40 2.11 23.47
CA HIS A 11 24.48 2.62 24.85
C HIS A 11 23.19 2.40 25.64
N LEU A 12 23.10 1.27 26.36
CA LEU A 12 21.92 0.86 27.14
C LEU A 12 22.17 0.87 28.66
N GLY A 13 23.38 1.15 29.10
CA GLY A 13 23.74 1.18 30.52
C GLY A 13 22.87 2.13 31.36
N ARG A 14 22.72 1.82 32.65
CA ARG A 14 21.96 2.61 33.65
C ARG A 14 20.45 2.73 33.38
N ASN A 15 19.87 1.81 32.64
CA ASN A 15 18.41 1.70 32.49
C ASN A 15 17.83 0.61 33.41
N PRO A 16 16.64 0.81 33.99
CA PRO A 16 16.01 -0.15 34.92
C PRO A 16 15.32 -1.30 34.17
N PHE A 17 16.09 -2.13 33.45
CA PHE A 17 15.52 -3.18 32.60
C PHE A 17 14.74 -4.23 33.39
N ILE A 18 13.54 -4.55 32.91
CA ILE A 18 12.77 -5.70 33.38
C ILE A 18 13.09 -6.86 32.43
N CYS A 19 13.83 -7.85 32.92
CA CYS A 19 14.29 -9.00 32.14
C CYS A 19 13.29 -10.16 32.20
N ASP A 20 12.08 -9.90 31.73
CA ASP A 20 11.01 -10.87 31.53
C ASP A 20 10.99 -11.38 30.07
N CYS A 21 9.96 -12.12 29.66
CA CYS A 21 9.87 -12.63 28.29
C CYS A 21 9.85 -11.53 27.21
N ASN A 22 9.45 -10.29 27.52
CA ASN A 22 9.39 -9.18 26.56
C ASN A 22 10.77 -8.66 26.18
N LEU A 23 11.77 -8.81 27.07
CA LEU A 23 13.16 -8.44 26.78
C LEU A 23 13.98 -9.63 26.23
N ARG A 24 13.36 -10.79 26.02
CA ARG A 24 14.03 -12.01 25.53
C ARG A 24 14.76 -11.79 24.21
N TRP A 25 14.15 -11.05 23.29
CA TRP A 25 14.71 -10.78 21.97
C TRP A 25 16.06 -10.06 22.06
N LEU A 26 16.25 -9.18 23.04
CA LEU A 26 17.50 -8.42 23.20
C LEU A 26 18.62 -9.35 23.63
N ALA A 27 18.35 -10.27 24.56
CA ALA A 27 19.33 -11.28 24.96
C ALA A 27 19.69 -12.20 23.80
N GLU A 28 18.71 -12.66 23.02
CA GLU A 28 18.95 -13.49 21.82
C GLU A 28 19.78 -12.74 20.77
N TYR A 29 19.44 -11.47 20.51
CA TYR A 29 20.14 -10.63 19.55
C TYR A 29 21.60 -10.41 19.97
N LEU A 30 21.87 -10.10 21.25
CA LEU A 30 23.22 -9.87 21.75
C LEU A 30 24.10 -11.13 21.76
N HIS A 31 23.50 -12.32 21.90
CA HIS A 31 24.25 -13.58 21.74
C HIS A 31 24.66 -13.83 20.28
N ARG A 32 23.76 -13.53 19.34
CA ARG A 32 24.03 -13.68 17.90
C ARG A 32 24.92 -12.56 17.35
N ASN A 33 24.82 -11.37 17.92
CA ASN A 33 25.52 -10.16 17.50
C ASN A 33 26.13 -9.48 18.74
N PRO A 34 27.34 -9.88 19.17
CA PRO A 34 28.01 -9.30 20.33
C PRO A 34 28.37 -7.84 20.04
N ILE A 35 27.68 -6.90 20.67
CA ILE A 35 27.90 -5.46 20.57
C ILE A 35 28.01 -4.86 21.97
N GLU A 36 28.80 -3.79 22.15
CA GLU A 36 28.98 -3.18 23.46
C GLU A 36 27.68 -2.49 23.92
N THR A 37 27.13 -2.91 25.06
CA THR A 37 25.84 -2.41 25.56
C THR A 37 25.95 -1.31 26.63
N SER A 38 27.17 -0.82 26.89
CA SER A 38 27.49 0.02 28.06
C SER A 38 27.12 -0.67 29.38
N GLY A 39 27.27 -1.98 29.43
CA GLY A 39 26.99 -2.79 30.62
C GLY A 39 25.51 -2.81 31.02
N ALA A 40 24.60 -2.99 30.04
CA ALA A 40 23.16 -3.14 30.29
C ALA A 40 22.87 -4.30 31.26
N ARG A 41 22.08 -4.02 32.30
CA ARG A 41 21.80 -4.98 33.39
C ARG A 41 20.32 -5.02 33.72
N CYS A 42 19.86 -6.18 34.14
CA CYS A 42 18.51 -6.36 34.66
C CYS A 42 18.36 -5.70 36.02
N GLU A 43 17.28 -4.94 36.22
CA GLU A 43 16.84 -4.47 37.53
C GLU A 43 15.88 -5.47 38.18
N THR A 44 15.02 -6.10 37.37
CA THR A 44 14.06 -7.13 37.81
C THR A 44 13.98 -8.27 36.78
N PRO A 45 13.42 -9.45 37.11
CA PRO A 45 13.02 -9.91 38.46
C PRO A 45 14.23 -10.14 39.38
N LYS A 46 14.01 -10.26 40.71
CA LYS A 46 15.08 -10.45 41.72
C LYS A 46 16.09 -11.54 41.33
N ARG A 47 15.64 -12.65 40.75
CA ARG A 47 16.48 -13.76 40.26
C ARG A 47 17.53 -13.37 39.20
N MET A 48 17.34 -12.24 38.53
CA MET A 48 18.20 -11.74 37.45
C MET A 48 18.78 -10.36 37.74
N GLN A 49 18.43 -9.74 38.87
CA GLN A 49 18.87 -8.39 39.23
C GLN A 49 20.40 -8.23 39.20
N ARG A 50 20.88 -7.10 38.68
CA ARG A 50 22.28 -6.72 38.43
C ARG A 50 23.04 -7.59 37.44
N ARG A 51 22.45 -8.66 36.89
CA ARG A 51 23.10 -9.48 35.87
C ARG A 51 23.09 -8.74 34.53
N ARG A 52 24.18 -8.88 33.78
CA ARG A 52 24.29 -8.33 32.42
C ARG A 52 23.36 -9.09 31.48
N ILE A 53 22.67 -8.37 30.59
CA ILE A 53 21.70 -8.95 29.66
C ILE A 53 22.40 -9.91 28.68
N GLU A 54 23.58 -9.54 28.18
CA GLU A 54 24.41 -10.37 27.29
C GLU A 54 24.87 -11.71 27.93
N ALA A 55 24.88 -11.81 29.25
CA ALA A 55 25.33 -13.00 29.98
C ALA A 55 24.17 -13.95 30.35
N LEU A 56 22.95 -13.65 29.93
CA LEU A 56 21.74 -14.39 30.26
C LEU A 56 21.22 -15.11 29.01
N ARG A 57 21.08 -16.43 29.11
CA ARG A 57 20.43 -17.21 28.03
C ARG A 57 18.95 -16.85 27.93
N ASP A 58 18.42 -16.87 26.71
CA ASP A 58 17.08 -16.40 26.37
C ASP A 58 15.98 -17.22 27.07
N GLU A 59 16.20 -18.51 27.37
CA GLU A 59 15.19 -19.36 28.03
C GLU A 59 14.95 -18.96 29.50
N LYS A 60 15.83 -18.12 30.07
CA LYS A 60 15.66 -17.54 31.40
C LYS A 60 14.69 -16.36 31.41
N PHE A 61 14.33 -15.80 30.25
CA PHE A 61 13.40 -14.67 30.14
C PHE A 61 11.97 -15.21 30.05
N LYS A 62 11.32 -15.36 31.21
CA LYS A 62 9.98 -15.93 31.35
C LYS A 62 9.04 -14.92 31.99
N CYS A 63 7.82 -14.83 31.47
CA CYS A 63 6.74 -14.08 32.09
C CYS A 63 5.94 -15.02 32.99
N THR A 64 5.87 -14.70 34.28
CA THR A 64 4.81 -15.18 35.18
C THR A 64 3.72 -14.12 35.20
N GLU A 65 2.46 -14.48 35.47
CA GLU A 65 1.32 -13.54 35.52
C GLU A 65 1.63 -12.27 36.36
N GLU A 66 2.43 -12.40 37.43
CA GLU A 66 2.85 -11.35 38.36
C GLU A 66 4.03 -10.48 37.87
N HIS A 67 4.66 -10.86 36.75
CA HIS A 67 5.85 -10.22 36.17
C HIS A 67 5.72 -10.00 34.66
N ARG A 68 4.51 -9.74 34.15
CA ARG A 68 4.41 -8.86 32.98
C ARG A 68 5.05 -7.53 33.39
N THR A 69 5.92 -6.94 32.55
CA THR A 69 6.53 -5.64 32.82
C THR A 69 5.48 -4.72 33.48
N ARG A 70 5.79 -4.11 34.63
CA ARG A 70 4.88 -3.14 35.30
C ARG A 70 4.46 -2.00 34.36
N HIS A 71 5.25 -1.82 33.30
CA HIS A 71 5.12 -0.89 32.19
C HIS A 71 4.87 -1.59 30.85
N ALA A 72 4.44 -2.87 30.82
CA ALA A 72 4.04 -3.57 29.58
C ALA A 72 2.93 -2.79 28.87
N GLY A 73 2.02 -2.21 29.67
CA GLY A 73 0.97 -1.32 29.23
C GLY A 73 1.46 0.08 28.83
N ASP A 74 2.61 0.52 29.34
CA ASP A 74 3.18 1.85 29.05
C ASP A 74 4.16 1.84 27.86
N CYS A 75 4.66 0.66 27.48
CA CYS A 75 5.39 0.42 26.23
C CYS A 75 4.49 -0.25 25.16
N LEU A 76 3.25 0.20 25.07
CA LEU A 76 2.39 0.02 23.91
C LEU A 76 2.21 1.40 23.26
N ILE A 77 2.78 1.60 22.08
CA ILE A 77 2.09 2.42 21.07
C ILE A 77 1.42 1.44 20.11
N ASP A 78 0.76 0.41 20.62
CA ASP A 78 -0.41 -0.06 19.91
C ASP A 78 -1.53 0.85 20.33
N SER A 79 -1.98 1.65 19.38
CA SER A 79 -3.36 2.09 19.35
C SER A 79 -4.23 0.93 19.83
N GLY A 80 -5.06 1.15 20.85
CA GLY A 80 -6.11 0.17 21.17
C GLY A 80 -6.94 -0.10 19.92
N CYS A 81 -7.73 -1.18 19.92
CA CYS A 81 -8.62 -1.45 18.79
C CYS A 81 -9.44 -0.20 18.45
N PRO A 82 -9.51 0.25 17.17
CA PRO A 82 -10.19 1.47 16.82
C PRO A 82 -11.63 1.47 17.31
N SER A 83 -12.12 2.63 17.73
CA SER A 83 -13.46 2.74 18.30
C SER A 83 -14.54 2.28 17.31
N GLY A 84 -15.34 1.30 17.72
CA GLY A 84 -16.39 0.73 16.87
C GLY A 84 -15.91 -0.38 15.94
N CYS A 85 -14.63 -0.74 15.93
CA CYS A 85 -14.10 -1.90 15.23
C CYS A 85 -13.95 -3.10 16.17
N SER A 86 -13.75 -4.27 15.59
CA SER A 86 -13.41 -5.52 16.27
C SER A 86 -11.99 -5.92 15.90
N CYS A 87 -11.17 -6.29 16.86
CA CYS A 87 -9.79 -6.72 16.62
C CYS A 87 -9.60 -8.14 17.15
N ASP A 88 -9.13 -9.03 16.29
CA ASP A 88 -8.86 -10.43 16.60
C ASP A 88 -7.47 -10.80 16.05
N ASP A 89 -6.55 -11.20 16.93
CA ASP A 89 -5.12 -11.35 16.62
C ASP A 89 -4.53 -10.15 15.85
N THR A 90 -4.32 -10.28 14.54
CA THR A 90 -3.79 -9.24 13.63
C THR A 90 -4.82 -8.73 12.63
N LEU A 91 -6.06 -9.21 12.71
CA LEU A 91 -7.20 -8.78 11.93
C LEU A 91 -7.89 -7.60 12.63
N VAL A 92 -8.14 -6.53 11.88
CA VAL A 92 -8.95 -5.39 12.31
C VAL A 92 -10.16 -5.31 11.41
N ASP A 93 -11.34 -5.59 11.97
CA ASP A 93 -12.62 -5.55 11.29
C ASP A 93 -13.43 -4.31 11.68
N CYS A 94 -13.48 -3.36 10.76
CA CYS A 94 -14.22 -2.11 10.81
C CYS A 94 -15.37 -2.09 9.79
N SER A 95 -15.84 -3.25 9.34
CA SER A 95 -16.87 -3.34 8.31
C SER A 95 -18.26 -2.89 8.81
N GLY A 96 -19.04 -2.25 7.93
CA GLY A 96 -20.44 -1.94 8.23
C GLY A 96 -20.64 -0.87 9.32
N ARG A 97 -19.66 -0.01 9.56
CA ARG A 97 -19.65 0.94 10.70
C ARG A 97 -20.05 2.37 10.32
N GLY A 98 -20.37 2.62 9.04
CA GLY A 98 -20.69 3.97 8.56
C GLY A 98 -19.50 4.92 8.61
N LEU A 99 -18.28 4.40 8.50
CA LEU A 99 -17.06 5.22 8.56
C LEU A 99 -16.97 6.10 7.30
N THR A 100 -16.74 7.40 7.50
CA THR A 100 -16.52 8.36 6.40
C THR A 100 -15.04 8.53 6.06
N GLU A 101 -14.15 8.11 6.97
CA GLU A 101 -12.70 8.12 6.79
C GLU A 101 -12.05 6.89 7.45
N VAL A 102 -10.82 6.58 7.04
CA VAL A 102 -10.07 5.48 7.62
C VAL A 102 -9.63 5.85 9.05
N PRO A 103 -9.86 5.00 10.07
CA PRO A 103 -9.41 5.26 11.44
C PRO A 103 -7.90 5.46 11.52
N LYS A 104 -7.44 6.45 12.30
CA LYS A 104 -6.01 6.80 12.41
C LYS A 104 -5.26 5.95 13.43
N ASP A 105 -6.01 5.33 14.33
CA ASP A 105 -5.62 4.55 15.49
C ASP A 105 -5.63 3.04 15.18
N ILE A 106 -5.19 2.66 13.97
CA ILE A 106 -5.04 1.25 13.60
C ILE A 106 -3.76 0.69 14.26
N PRO A 107 -3.82 -0.49 14.92
CA PRO A 107 -2.65 -1.15 15.50
C PRO A 107 -1.55 -1.45 14.46
N MET A 108 -0.28 -1.34 14.83
CA MET A 108 0.84 -1.46 13.87
C MET A 108 1.11 -2.90 13.43
N TYR A 109 0.64 -3.87 14.21
CA TYR A 109 0.74 -5.31 13.90
C TYR A 109 -0.32 -5.78 12.90
N THR A 110 -1.29 -4.93 12.53
CA THR A 110 -2.39 -5.29 11.63
C THR A 110 -1.87 -5.91 10.32
N THR A 111 -2.33 -7.12 10.02
CA THR A 111 -2.05 -7.81 8.75
C THR A 111 -3.23 -7.72 7.79
N ASP A 112 -4.45 -7.70 8.33
CA ASP A 112 -5.68 -7.73 7.57
C ASP A 112 -6.59 -6.60 8.08
N LEU A 113 -6.93 -5.67 7.20
CA LEU A 113 -7.78 -4.52 7.54
C LEU A 113 -9.04 -4.56 6.70
N LEU A 114 -10.18 -4.79 7.36
CA LEU A 114 -11.49 -4.85 6.72
C LEU A 114 -12.24 -3.54 6.98
N LEU A 115 -12.45 -2.77 5.92
CA LEU A 115 -13.16 -1.48 5.92
C LEU A 115 -14.32 -1.49 4.91
N ASN A 116 -14.77 -2.67 4.48
CA ASN A 116 -15.89 -2.82 3.56
C ASN A 116 -17.22 -2.32 4.16
N ASP A 117 -18.19 -1.99 3.30
CA ASP A 117 -19.53 -1.56 3.71
C ASP A 117 -19.50 -0.29 4.59
N ASN A 118 -18.73 0.71 4.17
CA ASN A 118 -18.61 2.00 4.83
C ASN A 118 -18.91 3.15 3.84
N GLU A 119 -18.73 4.39 4.28
CA GLU A 119 -19.02 5.60 3.50
C GLU A 119 -17.74 6.38 3.15
N ILE A 120 -16.59 5.70 3.07
CA ILE A 120 -15.29 6.33 2.85
C ILE A 120 -15.27 6.94 1.44
N GLY A 121 -15.09 8.26 1.37
CA GLY A 121 -15.17 9.00 0.10
C GLY A 121 -13.84 9.16 -0.64
N LYS A 122 -12.73 9.26 0.10
CA LYS A 122 -11.38 9.49 -0.46
C LYS A 122 -10.32 8.86 0.42
N LEU A 123 -9.25 8.38 -0.21
CA LEU A 123 -8.03 7.98 0.49
C LEU A 123 -6.98 9.08 0.36
N LYS A 124 -6.46 9.54 1.50
CA LYS A 124 -5.51 10.64 1.61
C LYS A 124 -4.09 10.13 1.72
N SER A 125 -3.14 10.91 1.22
CA SER A 125 -1.71 10.65 1.34
C SER A 125 -1.17 11.22 2.66
N ASP A 126 -1.71 10.72 3.78
CA ASP A 126 -1.34 11.13 5.14
C ASP A 126 -0.33 10.19 5.82
N GLY A 127 0.18 9.21 5.07
CA GLY A 127 1.15 8.23 5.54
C GLY A 127 0.56 7.15 6.46
N LEU A 128 -0.76 7.06 6.62
CA LEU A 128 -1.40 6.05 7.47
C LEU A 128 -0.98 4.62 7.11
N PHE A 129 -1.13 4.24 5.83
CA PHE A 129 -0.80 2.89 5.37
C PHE A 129 0.70 2.58 5.42
N GLY A 130 1.55 3.60 5.30
CA GLY A 130 3.00 3.46 5.49
C GLY A 130 3.41 3.10 6.92
N ARG A 131 2.53 3.37 7.92
CA ARG A 131 2.72 2.98 9.33
C ARG A 131 2.24 1.56 9.63
N LEU A 132 1.69 0.85 8.64
CA LEU A 132 1.23 -0.54 8.75
C LEU A 132 2.17 -1.46 7.96
N PRO A 133 3.41 -1.69 8.42
CA PRO A 133 4.44 -2.41 7.65
C PRO A 133 4.12 -3.90 7.46
N ASN A 134 3.15 -4.43 8.20
CA ASN A 134 2.73 -5.82 8.15
C ASN A 134 1.43 -6.03 7.38
N LEU A 135 0.81 -4.97 6.86
CA LEU A 135 -0.46 -5.08 6.15
C LEU A 135 -0.28 -5.90 4.86
N VAL A 136 -1.04 -7.00 4.77
CA VAL A 136 -1.07 -7.94 3.65
C VAL A 136 -2.35 -7.77 2.84
N LYS A 137 -3.47 -7.51 3.52
CA LYS A 137 -4.79 -7.37 2.90
C LYS A 137 -5.49 -6.09 3.36
N LEU A 138 -6.01 -5.35 2.38
CA LEU A 138 -6.85 -4.19 2.60
C LEU A 138 -8.15 -4.33 1.82
N ASP A 139 -9.26 -4.44 2.56
CA ASP A 139 -10.60 -4.53 1.99
C ASP A 139 -11.36 -3.21 2.14
N LEU A 140 -11.63 -2.54 1.02
CA LEU A 140 -12.34 -1.27 0.93
C LEU A 140 -13.57 -1.39 0.00
N ARG A 141 -14.08 -2.61 -0.19
CA ARG A 141 -15.24 -2.84 -1.07
C ARG A 141 -16.49 -2.13 -0.57
N ARG A 142 -17.41 -1.79 -1.48
CA ARG A 142 -18.70 -1.17 -1.13
C ARG A 142 -18.53 0.06 -0.24
N ASN A 143 -17.71 1.01 -0.73
CA ASN A 143 -17.51 2.32 -0.14
C ASN A 143 -17.94 3.41 -1.14
N HIS A 144 -17.59 4.67 -0.88
CA HIS A 144 -17.88 5.80 -1.76
C HIS A 144 -16.61 6.40 -2.36
N ILE A 145 -15.54 5.61 -2.47
CA ILE A 145 -14.22 6.09 -2.84
C ILE A 145 -14.28 6.60 -4.27
N SER A 146 -14.16 7.91 -4.44
CA SER A 146 -14.12 8.56 -5.75
C SER A 146 -12.69 8.90 -6.18
N GLY A 147 -11.74 8.92 -5.25
CA GLY A 147 -10.36 9.28 -5.53
C GLY A 147 -9.39 8.77 -4.47
N ILE A 148 -8.18 8.48 -4.92
CA ILE A 148 -7.04 8.03 -4.12
C ILE A 148 -5.89 8.98 -4.43
N GLU A 149 -5.37 9.68 -3.43
CA GLU A 149 -4.28 10.63 -3.61
C GLU A 149 -2.97 9.92 -4.01
N SER A 150 -2.08 10.65 -4.69
CA SER A 150 -0.78 10.12 -5.10
C SER A 150 0.03 9.66 -3.89
N ASN A 151 0.69 8.51 -4.02
CA ASN A 151 1.54 7.92 -2.98
C ASN A 151 0.80 7.56 -1.67
N THR A 152 -0.54 7.45 -1.67
CA THR A 152 -1.33 7.03 -0.50
C THR A 152 -0.81 5.72 0.13
N PHE A 153 -0.34 4.78 -0.70
CA PHE A 153 0.14 3.47 -0.27
C PHE A 153 1.68 3.39 -0.14
N GLU A 154 2.37 4.52 -0.14
CA GLU A 154 3.82 4.54 0.04
C GLU A 154 4.21 3.95 1.41
N GLY A 155 5.20 3.05 1.40
CA GLY A 155 5.62 2.31 2.60
C GLY A 155 4.84 1.03 2.89
N CYS A 156 3.71 0.79 2.21
CA CYS A 156 2.88 -0.42 2.39
C CYS A 156 3.45 -1.62 1.58
N GLN A 157 4.69 -2.00 1.87
CA GLN A 157 5.47 -2.90 1.03
C GLN A 157 4.99 -4.36 1.04
N LYS A 158 4.29 -4.81 2.09
CA LYS A 158 3.81 -6.20 2.20
C LYS A 158 2.40 -6.42 1.64
N LEU A 159 1.74 -5.35 1.19
CA LEU A 159 0.37 -5.44 0.70
C LEU A 159 0.31 -6.32 -0.54
N ASN A 160 -0.43 -7.42 -0.44
CA ASN A 160 -0.59 -8.41 -1.50
C ASN A 160 -1.98 -8.31 -2.14
N GLU A 161 -3.01 -7.95 -1.37
CA GLU A 161 -4.40 -7.90 -1.82
C GLU A 161 -5.03 -6.54 -1.49
N LEU A 162 -5.48 -5.84 -2.54
CA LEU A 162 -6.20 -4.57 -2.43
C LEU A 162 -7.56 -4.71 -3.13
N LEU A 163 -8.63 -4.64 -2.34
CA LEU A 163 -10.00 -4.79 -2.82
C LEU A 163 -10.72 -3.44 -2.81
N LEU A 164 -10.97 -2.88 -3.99
CA LEU A 164 -11.66 -1.61 -4.21
C LEU A 164 -12.94 -1.78 -5.03
N ALA A 165 -13.50 -2.99 -5.07
CA ALA A 165 -14.71 -3.27 -5.83
C ALA A 165 -15.93 -2.47 -5.31
N GLU A 166 -16.89 -2.18 -6.19
CA GLU A 166 -18.14 -1.49 -5.83
C GLU A 166 -17.88 -0.11 -5.19
N ASN A 167 -17.03 0.70 -5.83
CA ASN A 167 -16.71 2.06 -5.42
C ASN A 167 -17.07 3.06 -6.53
N ARG A 168 -16.59 4.30 -6.45
CA ARG A 168 -16.93 5.40 -7.37
C ARG A 168 -15.70 5.97 -8.08
N ILE A 169 -14.62 5.18 -8.21
CA ILE A 169 -13.38 5.64 -8.84
C ILE A 169 -13.65 5.88 -10.32
N SER A 170 -13.41 7.09 -10.80
CA SER A 170 -13.66 7.48 -12.19
C SER A 170 -12.42 7.44 -13.08
N GLU A 171 -11.24 7.62 -12.49
CA GLU A 171 -9.98 7.78 -13.20
C GLU A 171 -8.85 7.06 -12.47
N ILE A 172 -7.91 6.49 -13.21
CA ILE A 172 -6.68 5.92 -12.65
C ILE A 172 -5.48 6.76 -13.09
N HIS A 173 -4.75 7.30 -12.11
CA HIS A 173 -3.55 8.13 -12.33
C HIS A 173 -2.26 7.36 -12.02
N ASN A 174 -1.14 7.83 -12.61
CA ASN A 174 0.14 7.13 -12.59
C ASN A 174 0.73 6.85 -11.19
N LYS A 175 0.43 7.68 -10.19
CA LYS A 175 0.94 7.55 -8.81
C LYS A 175 -0.10 7.02 -7.82
N MET A 176 -1.28 6.64 -8.29
CA MET A 176 -2.37 6.13 -7.44
C MET A 176 -1.97 4.85 -6.70
N PHE A 177 -1.27 3.94 -7.39
CA PHE A 177 -0.82 2.66 -6.86
C PHE A 177 0.72 2.59 -6.70
N SER A 178 1.38 3.74 -6.60
CA SER A 178 2.82 3.81 -6.37
C SER A 178 3.18 3.18 -5.02
N GLY A 179 4.30 2.46 -4.96
CA GLY A 179 4.78 1.79 -3.75
C GLY A 179 4.27 0.36 -3.52
N LEU A 180 3.23 -0.07 -4.24
CA LEU A 180 2.60 -1.39 -4.13
C LEU A 180 3.36 -2.49 -4.91
N ASN A 181 4.65 -2.62 -4.65
CA ASN A 181 5.55 -3.47 -5.44
C ASN A 181 5.30 -4.98 -5.28
N ASN A 182 4.64 -5.41 -4.20
CA ASN A 182 4.32 -6.82 -3.91
C ASN A 182 2.85 -7.16 -4.17
N LEU A 183 2.05 -6.22 -4.70
CA LEU A 183 0.63 -6.44 -4.90
C LEU A 183 0.39 -7.53 -5.95
N LYS A 184 -0.35 -8.56 -5.57
CA LYS A 184 -0.69 -9.71 -6.42
C LYS A 184 -2.12 -9.61 -6.95
N THR A 185 -3.02 -9.06 -6.14
CA THR A 185 -4.44 -8.96 -6.46
C THR A 185 -4.93 -7.53 -6.28
N LEU A 186 -5.45 -6.96 -7.35
CA LEU A 186 -6.13 -5.67 -7.37
C LEU A 186 -7.53 -5.86 -7.95
N SER A 187 -8.56 -5.57 -7.15
CA SER A 187 -9.94 -5.57 -7.62
C SER A 187 -10.47 -4.15 -7.72
N LEU A 188 -10.81 -3.73 -8.93
CA LEU A 188 -11.47 -2.47 -9.27
C LEU A 188 -12.83 -2.73 -9.96
N PHE A 189 -13.38 -3.91 -9.73
CA PHE A 189 -14.68 -4.32 -10.24
C PHE A 189 -15.79 -3.33 -9.89
N ASP A 190 -16.70 -3.08 -10.81
CA ASP A 190 -17.88 -2.22 -10.60
C ASP A 190 -17.53 -0.86 -9.98
N ASN A 191 -16.68 -0.12 -10.70
CA ASN A 191 -16.37 1.27 -10.41
C ASN A 191 -16.93 2.15 -11.54
N LYS A 192 -16.43 3.38 -11.67
CA LYS A 192 -16.83 4.32 -12.73
C LYS A 192 -15.65 4.68 -13.63
N ILE A 193 -14.66 3.79 -13.74
CA ILE A 193 -13.40 4.05 -14.44
C ILE A 193 -13.69 4.24 -15.93
N SER A 194 -13.44 5.45 -16.41
CA SER A 194 -13.60 5.81 -17.82
C SER A 194 -12.26 5.85 -18.56
N CYS A 195 -11.16 6.17 -17.87
CA CYS A 195 -9.84 6.20 -18.48
C CYS A 195 -8.71 5.83 -17.51
N VAL A 196 -7.56 5.49 -18.08
CA VAL A 196 -6.36 5.04 -17.35
C VAL A 196 -5.14 5.76 -17.91
N MET A 197 -4.39 6.44 -17.04
CA MET A 197 -3.17 7.14 -17.41
C MET A 197 -2.04 6.15 -17.71
N PRO A 198 -1.19 6.40 -18.74
CA PRO A 198 -0.01 5.59 -19.00
C PRO A 198 0.88 5.47 -17.76
N GLY A 199 1.37 4.26 -17.50
CA GLY A 199 2.26 3.95 -16.38
C GLY A 199 1.57 3.74 -15.02
N SER A 200 0.23 3.82 -14.94
CA SER A 200 -0.53 3.63 -13.68
C SER A 200 -0.36 2.27 -13.01
N PHE A 201 0.15 1.28 -13.73
CA PHE A 201 0.38 -0.07 -13.21
C PHE A 201 1.87 -0.45 -13.22
N ASP A 202 2.78 0.49 -13.50
CA ASP A 202 4.21 0.19 -13.65
C ASP A 202 4.86 -0.26 -12.33
N SER A 203 4.38 0.26 -11.19
CA SER A 203 4.79 -0.20 -9.85
C SER A 203 4.34 -1.63 -9.53
N LEU A 204 3.29 -2.12 -10.19
CA LEU A 204 2.65 -3.39 -9.89
C LEU A 204 3.35 -4.55 -10.63
N THR A 205 4.64 -4.71 -10.36
CA THR A 205 5.53 -5.59 -11.11
C THR A 205 5.18 -7.08 -10.99
N VAL A 206 4.61 -7.50 -9.86
CA VAL A 206 4.21 -8.89 -9.58
C VAL A 206 2.69 -9.11 -9.58
N LEU A 207 1.92 -8.20 -10.22
CA LEU A 207 0.47 -8.32 -10.27
C LEU A 207 0.04 -9.53 -11.11
N HIS A 208 -0.77 -10.41 -10.51
CA HIS A 208 -1.30 -11.61 -11.15
C HIS A 208 -2.79 -11.45 -11.50
N THR A 209 -3.56 -10.85 -10.60
CA THR A 209 -5.01 -10.69 -10.74
C THR A 209 -5.37 -9.21 -10.76
N LEU A 210 -5.90 -8.75 -11.88
CA LEU A 210 -6.48 -7.42 -12.01
C LEU A 210 -7.91 -7.55 -12.51
N ASN A 211 -8.88 -7.21 -11.67
CA ASN A 211 -10.28 -7.20 -12.06
C ASN A 211 -10.72 -5.76 -12.38
N LEU A 212 -11.01 -5.49 -13.66
CA LEU A 212 -11.48 -4.19 -14.16
C LEU A 212 -12.88 -4.30 -14.80
N LEU A 213 -13.57 -5.43 -14.64
CA LEU A 213 -14.89 -5.62 -15.22
C LEU A 213 -15.91 -4.63 -14.63
N SER A 214 -17.00 -4.40 -15.35
CA SER A 214 -18.06 -3.46 -14.98
C SER A 214 -17.57 -2.02 -14.78
N ASN A 215 -16.72 -1.53 -15.68
CA ASN A 215 -16.27 -0.14 -15.72
C ASN A 215 -16.59 0.52 -17.08
N PRO A 216 -17.03 1.78 -17.11
CA PRO A 216 -17.44 2.47 -18.32
C PRO A 216 -16.27 3.05 -19.14
N PHE A 217 -15.35 2.20 -19.61
CA PHE A 217 -14.16 2.66 -20.33
C PHE A 217 -14.48 3.45 -21.62
N VAL A 218 -13.81 4.58 -21.79
CA VAL A 218 -13.84 5.44 -22.97
C VAL A 218 -12.64 5.09 -23.85
N CYS A 219 -12.88 4.31 -24.88
CA CYS A 219 -11.88 3.80 -25.81
C CYS A 219 -11.57 4.79 -26.95
N ASN A 220 -11.11 5.98 -26.56
CA ASN A 220 -10.61 7.00 -27.48
C ASN A 220 -9.09 6.88 -27.65
N CYS A 221 -8.46 7.87 -28.29
CA CYS A 221 -7.01 7.87 -28.52
C CYS A 221 -6.16 7.83 -27.23
N HIS A 222 -6.70 8.21 -26.07
CA HIS A 222 -5.94 8.23 -24.82
C HIS A 222 -5.84 6.83 -24.18
N LEU A 223 -6.72 5.89 -24.54
CA LEU A 223 -6.74 4.54 -23.98
C LEU A 223 -6.04 3.48 -24.86
N GLY A 224 -5.56 3.84 -26.06
CA GLY A 224 -4.96 2.86 -26.99
C GLY A 224 -3.77 2.08 -26.40
N TRP A 225 -2.91 2.74 -25.60
CA TRP A 225 -1.80 2.07 -24.91
C TRP A 225 -2.28 0.93 -23.97
N PHE A 226 -3.45 1.12 -23.36
CA PHE A 226 -4.00 0.21 -22.37
C PHE A 226 -4.46 -1.09 -23.01
N SER A 227 -4.95 -1.05 -24.26
CA SER A 227 -5.25 -2.26 -25.04
C SER A 227 -4.04 -3.16 -25.19
N GLU A 228 -2.90 -2.60 -25.60
CA GLU A 228 -1.67 -3.37 -25.72
C GLU A 228 -1.19 -3.90 -24.37
N TRP A 229 -1.30 -3.09 -23.32
CA TRP A 229 -0.94 -3.49 -21.96
C TRP A 229 -1.77 -4.68 -21.47
N VAL A 230 -3.10 -4.63 -21.62
CA VAL A 230 -4.01 -5.74 -21.23
C VAL A 230 -3.70 -7.01 -22.01
N ARG A 231 -3.47 -6.88 -23.32
CA ARG A 231 -3.14 -8.02 -24.19
C ARG A 231 -1.87 -8.74 -23.74
N ARG A 232 -0.85 -8.01 -23.30
CA ARG A 232 0.43 -8.59 -22.83
C ARG A 232 0.34 -9.20 -21.44
N LYS A 233 -0.60 -8.76 -20.61
CA LYS A 233 -0.69 -9.14 -19.19
C LYS A 233 -1.50 -10.42 -18.95
N GLU A 234 -2.27 -10.90 -19.92
CA GLU A 234 -3.08 -12.14 -19.81
C GLU A 234 -3.89 -12.21 -18.50
N LEU A 235 -4.76 -11.21 -18.27
CA LEU A 235 -5.48 -11.07 -17.01
C LEU A 235 -6.43 -12.27 -16.74
N LEU A 236 -6.31 -12.87 -15.56
CA LEU A 236 -7.12 -14.03 -15.13
C LEU A 236 -8.61 -13.70 -14.89
N ALA A 237 -8.94 -12.47 -14.51
CA ALA A 237 -10.29 -12.06 -14.13
C ALA A 237 -11.21 -11.72 -15.33
N GLY A 238 -10.73 -11.87 -16.56
CA GLY A 238 -11.43 -11.50 -17.79
C GLY A 238 -11.05 -10.11 -18.31
N SER A 239 -11.44 -9.83 -19.56
CA SER A 239 -11.00 -8.61 -20.26
C SER A 239 -12.00 -7.46 -20.09
N PRO A 240 -11.55 -6.25 -19.73
CA PRO A 240 -12.40 -5.06 -19.69
C PRO A 240 -12.95 -4.75 -21.09
N ARG A 241 -14.14 -4.15 -21.13
CA ARG A 241 -14.86 -3.78 -22.36
C ARG A 241 -15.06 -2.28 -22.44
N CYS A 242 -15.11 -1.74 -23.65
CA CYS A 242 -15.43 -0.33 -23.86
C CYS A 242 -16.91 -0.06 -23.58
N ALA A 243 -17.23 1.05 -22.93
CA ALA A 243 -18.60 1.58 -22.89
C ALA A 243 -18.84 2.66 -23.96
N TYR A 244 -17.77 3.35 -24.37
CA TYR A 244 -17.80 4.41 -25.36
C TYR A 244 -16.53 4.32 -26.24
N PRO A 245 -16.55 4.72 -27.53
CA PRO A 245 -17.68 5.21 -28.33
C PRO A 245 -18.73 4.15 -28.65
N PRO A 246 -19.94 4.53 -29.10
CA PRO A 246 -21.01 3.58 -29.43
C PRO A 246 -20.60 2.47 -30.41
N ARG A 247 -19.66 2.76 -31.31
CA ARG A 247 -19.11 1.79 -32.28
C ARG A 247 -18.27 0.68 -31.63
N LEU A 248 -17.64 0.97 -30.49
CA LEU A 248 -16.78 0.04 -29.76
C LEU A 248 -17.46 -0.49 -28.50
N LYS A 249 -18.71 -0.10 -28.25
CA LYS A 249 -19.44 -0.49 -27.05
C LYS A 249 -19.48 -2.01 -26.90
N ASP A 250 -19.19 -2.47 -25.69
CA ASP A 250 -19.11 -3.86 -25.26
C ASP A 250 -18.00 -4.70 -25.94
N VAL A 251 -17.14 -4.10 -26.77
CA VAL A 251 -15.98 -4.79 -27.36
C VAL A 251 -14.86 -4.92 -26.32
N PRO A 252 -14.24 -6.12 -26.16
CA PRO A 252 -13.09 -6.29 -25.28
C PRO A 252 -11.91 -5.41 -25.70
N ILE A 253 -11.36 -4.62 -24.78
CA ILE A 253 -10.36 -3.59 -25.09
C ILE A 253 -9.12 -4.19 -25.78
N HIS A 254 -8.69 -5.37 -25.37
CA HIS A 254 -7.51 -6.07 -25.91
C HIS A 254 -7.66 -6.58 -27.35
N GLU A 255 -8.89 -6.66 -27.88
CA GLU A 255 -9.19 -7.12 -29.26
C GLU A 255 -9.24 -5.96 -30.25
N ILE A 256 -9.32 -4.72 -29.76
CA ILE A 256 -9.49 -3.53 -30.60
C ILE A 256 -8.15 -3.17 -31.27
N PRO A 257 -8.10 -3.06 -32.61
CA PRO A 257 -6.90 -2.62 -33.31
C PRO A 257 -6.49 -1.19 -32.93
N GLN A 258 -5.18 -0.93 -32.87
CA GLN A 258 -4.65 0.37 -32.43
C GLN A 258 -5.20 1.57 -33.21
N HIS A 259 -5.50 1.40 -34.49
CA HIS A 259 -6.00 2.47 -35.35
C HIS A 259 -7.46 2.86 -35.07
N GLU A 260 -8.22 2.06 -34.31
CA GLU A 260 -9.60 2.37 -33.92
C GLU A 260 -9.68 3.33 -32.71
N PHE A 261 -8.61 3.42 -31.91
CA PHE A 261 -8.53 4.36 -30.79
C PHE A 261 -8.28 5.80 -31.29
N LYS A 262 -9.37 6.51 -31.61
CA LYS A 262 -9.36 7.88 -32.16
C LYS A 262 -9.98 8.87 -31.18
N CYS A 263 -9.48 10.11 -31.18
CA CYS A 263 -10.13 11.23 -30.52
C CYS A 263 -10.79 12.12 -31.59
N THR A 264 -11.98 12.60 -31.27
CA THR A 264 -12.72 13.63 -32.01
C THR A 264 -12.95 14.80 -31.06
N ASN A 265 -13.33 15.98 -31.57
CA ASN A 265 -13.60 17.16 -30.72
C ASN A 265 -14.57 16.86 -29.56
N ASP A 266 -15.51 15.92 -29.74
CA ASP A 266 -16.50 15.53 -28.72
C ASP A 266 -15.97 14.51 -27.67
N ASN A 267 -14.79 13.91 -27.89
CA ASN A 267 -14.22 12.84 -27.03
C ASN A 267 -12.74 13.04 -26.73
N GLU A 268 -12.31 14.29 -26.74
CA GLU A 268 -10.92 14.67 -26.51
C GLU A 268 -10.52 14.60 -25.04
N GLN A 269 -11.50 14.57 -24.12
CA GLN A 269 -11.29 14.34 -22.70
C GLN A 269 -10.69 12.94 -22.45
N GLY A 270 -9.51 12.90 -21.83
CA GLY A 270 -8.91 11.73 -21.22
C GLY A 270 -8.55 12.01 -19.75
N CYS A 271 -7.91 11.04 -19.08
CA CYS A 271 -7.47 11.16 -17.67
C CYS A 271 -6.12 11.88 -17.52
N LEU A 272 -5.62 12.47 -18.61
CA LEU A 272 -4.33 13.15 -18.64
C LEU A 272 -4.57 14.59 -18.15
N GLY A 273 -4.51 14.78 -16.84
CA GLY A 273 -4.64 16.12 -16.24
C GLY A 273 -3.43 17.02 -16.53
N ASP A 274 -3.55 18.31 -16.18
CA ASP A 274 -2.58 19.38 -16.47
C ASP A 274 -1.13 19.11 -16.01
N ASN A 275 -0.95 18.18 -15.07
CA ASN A 275 0.35 17.81 -14.48
C ASN A 275 0.93 16.49 -15.04
N TYR A 276 0.38 15.93 -16.12
CA TYR A 276 0.90 14.72 -16.72
C TYR A 276 2.29 14.97 -17.35
N CYS A 277 3.28 14.19 -16.88
CA CYS A 277 4.58 14.13 -17.51
C CYS A 277 4.81 12.73 -18.08
N PRO A 278 5.17 12.59 -19.36
CA PRO A 278 5.42 11.28 -19.95
C PRO A 278 6.58 10.55 -19.23
N PRO A 279 6.51 9.22 -19.01
CA PRO A 279 7.46 8.47 -18.17
C PRO A 279 8.93 8.55 -18.61
N LYS A 280 9.18 8.80 -19.90
CA LYS A 280 10.52 8.92 -20.49
C LYS A 280 10.99 10.37 -20.66
N CYS A 281 10.28 11.31 -20.05
CA CYS A 281 10.52 12.74 -20.18
C CYS A 281 10.64 13.38 -18.78
N SER A 282 11.30 14.53 -18.70
CA SER A 282 11.24 15.40 -17.53
C SER A 282 10.40 16.62 -17.84
N CYS A 283 9.48 16.97 -16.94
CA CYS A 283 8.58 18.10 -17.12
C CYS A 283 8.82 19.13 -16.01
N ALA A 284 9.00 20.39 -16.39
CA ALA A 284 9.19 21.51 -15.48
C ALA A 284 8.43 22.73 -16.00
N GLY A 285 7.37 23.13 -15.30
CA GLY A 285 6.42 24.12 -15.82
C GLY A 285 5.80 23.65 -17.13
N THR A 286 5.86 24.47 -18.18
CA THR A 286 5.37 24.15 -19.54
C THR A 286 6.40 23.40 -20.40
N VAL A 287 7.59 23.08 -19.87
CA VAL A 287 8.67 22.48 -20.65
C VAL A 287 8.68 20.97 -20.44
N VAL A 288 8.44 20.22 -21.51
CA VAL A 288 8.62 18.75 -21.56
C VAL A 288 9.92 18.40 -22.28
N ARG A 289 10.89 17.82 -21.56
CA ARG A 289 12.19 17.39 -22.08
C ARG A 289 12.26 15.88 -22.20
N CYS A 290 12.21 15.38 -23.43
CA CYS A 290 12.35 13.95 -23.76
C CYS A 290 13.67 13.64 -24.50
N SER A 291 14.72 14.44 -24.31
CA SER A 291 15.96 14.28 -25.06
C SER A 291 16.68 12.97 -24.72
N ARG A 292 17.21 12.28 -25.74
CA ARG A 292 17.90 10.98 -25.61
C ARG A 292 17.05 9.85 -25.00
N ALA A 293 15.73 10.03 -24.93
CA ALA A 293 14.78 9.08 -24.35
C ALA A 293 14.48 7.85 -25.24
N LYS A 294 15.08 7.76 -26.44
CA LYS A 294 14.85 6.71 -27.44
C LYS A 294 13.35 6.49 -27.70
N LEU A 295 12.63 7.59 -27.89
CA LEU A 295 11.21 7.56 -28.21
C LEU A 295 11.02 7.05 -29.64
N THR A 296 10.07 6.13 -29.80
CA THR A 296 9.63 5.62 -31.11
C THR A 296 8.41 6.39 -31.64
N GLU A 297 7.77 7.19 -30.79
CA GLU A 297 6.61 8.04 -31.11
C GLU A 297 6.57 9.26 -30.17
N ILE A 298 5.84 10.31 -30.56
CA ILE A 298 5.63 11.49 -29.71
C ILE A 298 4.74 11.08 -28.52
N PRO A 299 5.14 11.35 -27.26
CA PRO A 299 4.30 11.04 -26.11
C PRO A 299 2.99 11.82 -26.19
N ARG A 300 1.85 11.12 -26.05
CA ARG A 300 0.52 11.74 -26.02
C ARG A 300 0.32 12.49 -24.71
N GLY A 301 -0.52 13.53 -24.71
CA GLY A 301 -0.88 14.29 -23.50
C GLY A 301 0.16 15.31 -23.03
N ILE A 302 1.06 15.76 -23.90
CA ILE A 302 1.89 16.93 -23.61
C ILE A 302 0.95 18.14 -23.55
N PRO A 303 0.93 18.91 -22.44
CA PRO A 303 0.14 20.14 -22.37
C PRO A 303 0.52 21.06 -23.54
N SER A 304 -0.48 21.50 -24.30
CA SER A 304 -0.31 22.46 -25.40
C SER A 304 0.10 23.83 -24.91
#